data_AF-A0A5K1ATQ7-F1
#
_entry.id   AF-A0A5K1ATQ7-F1
#
_cell.length_a   1.000
_cell.length_b   1.000
_cell.length_c   1.000
_cell.angle_alpha   90.00
_cell.angle_beta   90.00
_cell.angle_gamma   90.00
#
_symmetry.space_group_name_H-M   'P 1'
#
loop_
_entity.id
_entity.type
_entity.pdbx_description
1 polymer ?
#
loop_
_entity_poly.entity_id
_entity_poly.type
_entity_poly.pdbx_seq_one_letter_code
_entity_poly.pdbx_strand_id
1 'polypeptide(L)'
;MAEEAIVANGGEEEERRGSKAMVSSEQIDVEAYAALYTGHTKVIRLFFIADHCGNEAVQVEALRMAHDEIKKTENTQLHREVVQKIGGRLGPEYGLDQAWVDAIEHRFQLKKDKLENELSGYKAIFF
;
A
#
# COMPACT_ATOMS: atom_id res chain seq x y z
N MET A 1 -40.94 -49.08 15.32
CA MET A 1 -40.74 -47.84 16.09
C MET A 1 -39.36 -47.31 15.73
N ALA A 2 -39.35 -46.14 15.09
CA ALA A 2 -38.22 -45.25 14.76
C ALA A 2 -37.07 -45.81 13.87
N GLU A 3 -37.13 -45.46 12.58
CA GLU A 3 -35.98 -45.26 11.70
C GLU A 3 -35.18 -44.04 12.16
N GLU A 4 -33.85 -44.09 12.08
CA GLU A 4 -33.06 -42.90 11.74
C GLU A 4 -31.92 -43.30 10.81
N ALA A 5 -32.09 -42.93 9.55
CA ALA A 5 -31.07 -42.94 8.53
C ALA A 5 -30.04 -41.84 8.85
N ILE A 6 -28.77 -42.23 9.01
CA ILE A 6 -27.67 -41.27 9.08
C ILE A 6 -27.42 -40.80 7.64
N VAL A 7 -28.06 -39.70 7.27
CA VAL A 7 -27.91 -39.08 5.96
C VAL A 7 -26.53 -38.42 5.91
N ALA A 8 -25.66 -38.97 5.07
CA ALA A 8 -24.43 -38.32 4.67
C ALA A 8 -24.78 -37.05 3.89
N ASN A 9 -24.52 -35.88 4.46
CA ASN A 9 -24.68 -34.62 3.76
C ASN A 9 -23.29 -34.11 3.35
N GLY A 10 -22.94 -34.38 2.09
CA GLY A 10 -21.93 -33.62 1.38
C GLY A 10 -22.43 -32.19 1.25
N GLY A 11 -21.69 -31.25 1.82
CA GLY A 11 -21.84 -29.83 1.59
C GLY A 11 -20.52 -29.34 1.02
N GLU A 12 -20.53 -29.04 -0.27
CA GLU A 12 -19.47 -28.36 -0.99
C GLU A 12 -19.10 -27.08 -0.22
N GLU A 13 -17.85 -27.00 0.25
CA GLU A 13 -17.26 -25.76 0.77
C GLU A 13 -17.04 -24.80 -0.41
N GLU A 14 -18.13 -24.23 -0.91
CA GLU A 14 -18.10 -23.04 -1.75
C GLU A 14 -17.88 -21.82 -0.83
N GLU A 15 -16.65 -21.69 -0.31
CA GLU A 15 -16.26 -20.52 0.46
C GLU A 15 -15.97 -19.34 -0.49
N ARG A 16 -17.05 -18.59 -0.77
CA ARG A 16 -17.08 -17.13 -0.93
C ARG A 16 -15.88 -16.53 -1.65
N ARG A 17 -15.66 -16.89 -2.92
CA ARG A 17 -15.03 -15.97 -3.87
C ARG A 17 -16.03 -14.85 -4.12
N GLY A 18 -16.06 -13.89 -3.18
CA GLY A 18 -16.91 -12.71 -3.20
C GLY A 18 -16.97 -12.19 -4.62
N SER A 19 -18.19 -12.13 -5.12
CA SER A 19 -18.56 -11.72 -6.47
C SER A 19 -17.60 -10.63 -6.88
N LYS A 20 -16.68 -10.94 -7.80
CA LYS A 20 -15.77 -9.97 -8.42
C LYS A 20 -16.72 -8.91 -8.96
N ALA A 21 -16.89 -7.83 -8.21
CA ALA A 21 -17.57 -6.66 -8.70
C ALA A 21 -16.68 -6.20 -9.84
N MET A 22 -17.01 -6.69 -11.04
CA MET A 22 -16.49 -6.23 -12.30
C MET A 22 -17.01 -4.81 -12.46
N VAL A 23 -16.52 -3.88 -11.64
CA VAL A 23 -16.21 -2.57 -12.18
C VAL A 23 -15.22 -2.90 -13.28
N SER A 24 -15.70 -2.83 -14.53
CA SER A 24 -14.90 -3.03 -15.73
C SER A 24 -13.57 -2.32 -15.53
N SER A 25 -12.50 -3.07 -15.26
CA SER A 25 -11.24 -2.45 -14.88
C SER A 25 -10.60 -1.72 -16.06
N GLU A 26 -11.11 -1.94 -17.26
CA GLU A 26 -10.89 -1.15 -18.46
C GLU A 26 -11.35 0.32 -18.37
N GLN A 27 -12.14 0.73 -17.36
CA GLN A 27 -12.79 2.05 -17.34
C GLN A 27 -12.40 2.95 -16.14
N ILE A 28 -11.46 2.56 -15.29
CA ILE A 28 -11.08 3.38 -14.13
C ILE A 28 -10.13 4.51 -14.55
N ASP A 29 -10.55 5.76 -14.32
CA ASP A 29 -9.66 6.92 -14.36
C ASP A 29 -8.89 6.99 -13.03
N VAL A 30 -7.65 6.51 -13.05
CA VAL A 30 -6.77 6.44 -11.88
C VAL A 30 -6.45 7.82 -11.33
N GLU A 31 -6.23 8.81 -12.21
CA GLU A 31 -5.86 10.16 -11.82
C GLU A 31 -7.01 10.84 -11.09
N ALA A 32 -8.21 10.81 -11.67
CA ALA A 32 -9.40 11.40 -11.06
C ALA A 32 -9.73 10.76 -9.71
N TYR A 33 -9.60 9.43 -9.60
CA TYR A 33 -9.82 8.73 -8.34
C TYR A 33 -8.77 9.08 -7.28
N ALA A 34 -7.49 9.07 -7.66
CA ALA A 34 -6.39 9.33 -6.74
C ALA A 34 -6.35 10.79 -6.26
N ALA A 35 -6.86 11.74 -7.04
CA ALA A 35 -6.96 13.15 -6.66
C ALA A 35 -7.90 13.40 -5.46
N LEU A 36 -8.79 12.46 -5.14
CA LEU A 36 -9.69 12.52 -3.98
C LEU A 36 -8.98 12.25 -2.64
N TYR A 37 -7.74 11.77 -2.70
CA TYR A 37 -6.96 11.37 -1.53
C TYR A 37 -5.59 12.05 -1.54
N THR A 38 -4.97 12.13 -0.36
CA THR A 38 -3.60 12.63 -0.20
C THR A 38 -2.81 11.73 0.73
N GLY A 39 -1.48 11.83 0.64
CA GLY A 39 -0.57 11.18 1.57
C GLY A 39 -0.70 9.64 1.59
N HIS A 40 -0.60 9.05 2.78
CA HIS A 40 -0.56 7.59 2.94
C HIS A 40 -1.78 6.88 2.34
N THR A 41 -2.99 7.42 2.54
CA THR A 41 -4.21 6.82 1.99
C THR A 41 -4.19 6.77 0.47
N LYS A 42 -3.70 7.82 -0.20
CA LYS A 42 -3.56 7.84 -1.65
C LYS A 42 -2.65 6.71 -2.14
N VAL A 43 -1.51 6.50 -1.48
CA VAL A 43 -0.56 5.42 -1.82
C VAL A 43 -1.20 4.04 -1.67
N ILE A 44 -1.87 3.76 -0.55
CA ILE A 44 -2.52 2.45 -0.31
C ILE A 44 -3.62 2.18 -1.35
N ARG A 45 -4.41 3.21 -1.70
CA ARG A 45 -5.44 3.09 -2.74
C ARG A 45 -4.84 2.80 -4.12
N LEU A 46 -3.74 3.46 -4.47
CA LEU A 46 -3.03 3.22 -5.74
C LEU A 46 -2.42 1.81 -5.80
N PHE A 47 -1.83 1.33 -4.69
CA PHE A 47 -1.34 -0.06 -4.60
C PHE A 47 -2.49 -1.06 -4.80
N PHE A 48 -3.64 -0.81 -4.17
CA PHE A 48 -4.80 -1.67 -4.35
C PHE A 48 -5.26 -1.70 -5.82
N ILE A 49 -5.33 -0.55 -6.49
CA ILE A 49 -5.66 -0.49 -7.94
C ILE A 49 -4.63 -1.28 -8.76
N ALA A 50 -3.33 -1.05 -8.52
CA ALA A 50 -2.25 -1.73 -9.24
C ALA A 50 -2.33 -3.26 -9.10
N ASP A 51 -2.70 -3.77 -7.92
CA ASP A 51 -2.75 -5.20 -7.64
C ASP A 51 -4.04 -5.87 -8.19
N HIS A 52 -5.11 -5.12 -8.43
CA HIS A 52 -6.44 -5.68 -8.74
C HIS A 52 -7.01 -5.29 -10.12
N CYS A 53 -6.40 -4.34 -10.82
CA CYS A 53 -6.96 -3.82 -12.07
C CYS A 53 -6.91 -4.83 -13.24
N GLY A 54 -5.96 -5.77 -13.26
CA GLY A 54 -5.84 -6.72 -14.39
C GLY A 54 -5.57 -6.06 -15.75
N ASN A 55 -5.28 -4.75 -15.78
CA ASN A 55 -4.91 -3.98 -16.96
C ASN A 55 -3.53 -3.37 -16.73
N GLU A 56 -2.55 -3.73 -17.57
CA GLU A 56 -1.16 -3.36 -17.35
C GLU A 56 -0.91 -1.85 -17.42
N ALA A 57 -1.60 -1.13 -18.32
CA ALA A 57 -1.47 0.32 -18.42
C ALA A 57 -1.97 1.02 -17.15
N VAL A 58 -3.12 0.58 -16.62
CA VAL A 58 -3.68 1.07 -15.36
C VAL A 58 -2.76 0.75 -14.18
N GLN A 59 -2.19 -0.45 -14.16
CA GLN A 59 -1.24 -0.87 -13.13
C GLN A 59 0.01 0.02 -13.12
N VAL A 60 0.64 0.21 -14.28
CA VAL A 60 1.87 1.00 -14.40
C VAL A 60 1.63 2.45 -14.03
N GLU A 61 0.51 3.04 -14.46
CA GLU A 61 0.15 4.41 -14.10
C GLU A 61 -0.12 4.57 -12.60
N ALA A 62 -0.84 3.63 -11.98
CA ALA A 62 -1.07 3.66 -10.54
C ALA A 62 0.25 3.57 -9.73
N LEU A 63 1.19 2.75 -10.17
CA LEU A 63 2.52 2.64 -9.54
C LEU A 63 3.36 3.91 -9.74
N ARG A 64 3.30 4.53 -10.92
CA ARG A 64 3.95 5.82 -11.21
C ARG A 64 3.47 6.90 -10.23
N MET A 65 2.15 7.05 -10.11
CA MET A 65 1.54 8.01 -9.18
C MET A 65 1.86 7.70 -7.72
N ALA A 66 1.93 6.42 -7.35
CA ALA A 66 2.25 6.01 -5.98
C ALA A 66 3.69 6.40 -5.61
N HIS A 67 4.64 6.16 -6.51
CA HIS A 67 6.04 6.56 -6.33
C HIS A 67 6.17 8.07 -6.10
N ASP A 68 5.49 8.88 -6.92
CA ASP A 68 5.51 10.34 -6.81
C ASP A 68 4.93 10.84 -5.48
N GLU A 69 3.88 10.21 -4.98
CA GLU A 69 3.26 10.56 -3.69
C GLU A 69 4.12 10.09 -2.50
N ILE A 70 4.79 8.93 -2.61
CA ILE A 70 5.68 8.41 -1.57
C ILE A 70 6.83 9.38 -1.30
N LYS A 71 7.43 9.96 -2.35
CA LYS A 71 8.51 10.95 -2.17
C LYS A 71 8.08 12.19 -1.39
N LYS A 72 6.79 12.54 -1.38
CA LYS A 72 6.22 13.64 -0.58
C LYS A 72 5.94 13.25 0.87
N THR A 73 5.59 11.99 1.11
CA THR A 73 5.29 11.46 2.45
C THR A 73 6.50 10.93 3.19
N GLU A 74 7.64 10.82 2.50
CA GLU A 74 8.93 10.42 3.06
C GLU A 74 8.93 9.00 3.65
N ASN A 75 8.06 8.11 3.15
CA ASN A 75 8.00 6.74 3.62
C ASN A 75 9.00 5.85 2.86
N THR A 76 10.19 5.63 3.44
CA THR A 76 11.26 4.85 2.81
C THR A 76 10.89 3.38 2.59
N GLN A 77 10.03 2.81 3.44
CA GLN A 77 9.59 1.43 3.29
C GLN A 77 8.67 1.27 2.08
N LEU A 78 7.68 2.16 1.93
CA LEU A 78 6.81 2.16 0.76
C LEU A 78 7.57 2.47 -0.52
N HIS A 79 8.64 3.28 -0.45
CA HIS A 79 9.51 3.55 -1.60
C HIS A 79 10.20 2.29 -2.11
N ARG A 80 10.74 1.47 -1.20
CA ARG A 80 11.32 0.16 -1.57
C ARG A 80 10.28 -0.76 -2.20
N GLU A 81 9.07 -0.80 -1.64
CA GLU A 81 7.99 -1.64 -2.14
C GLU A 81 7.49 -1.21 -3.52
N VAL A 82 7.27 0.10 -3.76
CA VAL A 82 6.79 0.58 -5.05
C VAL A 82 7.82 0.34 -6.15
N VAL A 83 9.11 0.55 -5.88
CA VAL A 83 10.19 0.28 -6.84
C VAL A 83 10.23 -1.21 -7.22
N GLN A 84 10.08 -2.10 -6.24
CA GLN A 84 9.99 -3.54 -6.49
C GLN A 84 8.78 -3.89 -7.37
N LYS A 85 7.60 -3.32 -7.08
CA LYS A 85 6.38 -3.52 -7.87
C LYS A 85 6.49 -2.95 -9.29
N ILE A 86 7.20 -1.84 -9.47
CA ILE A 86 7.46 -1.24 -10.80
C ILE A 86 8.32 -2.19 -11.64
N GLY A 87 9.34 -2.81 -11.05
CA GLY A 87 10.16 -3.82 -11.73
C GLY A 87 10.90 -3.27 -12.96
N GLY A 88 11.26 -1.99 -12.94
CA GLY A 88 11.98 -1.32 -14.04
C GLY A 88 11.12 -0.89 -15.24
N ARG A 89 9.80 -1.17 -15.24
CA ARG A 89 8.88 -0.85 -16.35
C ARG A 89 8.79 0.64 -16.70
N LEU A 90 9.11 1.51 -15.74
CA LEU A 90 9.07 2.98 -15.89
C LEU A 90 10.45 3.61 -16.10
N GLY A 91 11.52 2.80 -16.27
CA GLY A 91 12.88 3.31 -16.45
C GLY A 91 13.59 3.66 -15.13
N PRO A 92 14.85 4.14 -15.23
CA PRO A 92 15.75 4.30 -14.08
C PRO A 92 15.34 5.40 -13.11
N GLU A 93 14.57 6.38 -13.56
CA GLU A 93 14.09 7.51 -12.74
C GLU A 93 13.08 7.08 -11.66
N TYR A 94 12.40 5.96 -11.87
CA TYR A 94 11.53 5.29 -10.89
C TYR A 94 12.22 4.11 -10.20
N GLY A 95 13.56 4.09 -10.22
CA GLY A 95 14.39 3.13 -9.51
C GLY A 95 14.58 3.46 -8.02
N LEU A 96 15.30 2.58 -7.32
CA LEU A 96 15.59 2.77 -5.91
C LEU A 96 16.61 3.92 -5.72
N ASP A 97 16.10 5.04 -5.24
CA ASP A 97 16.92 6.18 -4.80
C ASP A 97 17.52 5.92 -3.40
N GLN A 98 18.64 5.20 -3.35
CA GLN A 98 19.31 4.85 -2.08
C GLN A 98 19.78 6.08 -1.31
N ALA A 99 20.30 7.09 -2.00
CA ALA A 99 20.78 8.33 -1.38
C ALA A 99 19.63 9.09 -0.70
N TRP A 100 18.46 9.13 -1.33
CA TRP A 100 17.26 9.68 -0.70
C TRP A 100 16.85 8.86 0.52
N VAL A 101 16.77 7.52 0.40
CA VAL A 101 16.41 6.63 1.53
C VAL A 101 17.29 6.91 2.75
N ASP A 102 18.61 6.92 2.57
CA ASP A 102 19.58 7.14 3.64
C ASP A 102 19.40 8.52 4.28
N ALA A 103 19.16 9.55 3.48
CA ALA A 103 18.95 10.92 3.95
C ALA A 103 17.65 11.07 4.78
N ILE A 104 16.58 10.41 4.36
CA ILE A 104 15.31 10.39 5.11
C ILE A 104 15.49 9.62 6.43
N GLU A 105 16.07 8.43 6.40
CA GLU A 105 16.29 7.58 7.59
C GLU A 105 17.20 8.28 8.62
N HIS A 106 18.27 8.93 8.17
CA HIS A 106 19.11 9.75 9.04
C HIS A 106 18.33 10.88 9.71
N ARG A 107 17.50 11.63 8.97
CA ARG A 107 16.68 12.71 9.54
C ARG A 107 15.63 12.18 10.52
N PHE A 108 15.02 11.03 10.23
CA PHE A 108 14.08 10.40 11.14
C PHE A 108 14.75 9.94 12.43
N GLN A 109 15.95 9.39 12.36
CA GLN A 109 16.73 9.00 13.54
C GLN A 109 17.02 10.21 14.42
N LEU A 110 17.53 11.31 13.85
CA LEU A 110 17.78 12.54 14.59
C LEU A 110 16.52 13.12 15.24
N LYS A 111 15.40 13.11 14.52
CA LYS A 111 14.11 13.59 15.05
C LYS A 111 13.62 12.70 16.19
N LYS A 112 13.79 11.38 16.07
CA LYS A 112 13.43 10.41 17.10
C LYS A 112 14.23 10.66 18.37
N ASP A 113 15.55 10.74 18.27
CA ASP A 113 16.45 10.94 19.41
C ASP A 113 16.13 12.26 20.14
N LYS A 114 15.82 13.32 19.37
CA LYS A 114 15.37 14.60 19.93
C LYS A 114 14.08 14.46 20.75
N LEU A 115 13.06 13.80 20.20
CA LEU A 115 11.78 13.60 20.87
C LEU A 115 11.91 12.70 22.11
N GLU A 116 12.77 11.68 22.07
CA GLU A 116 13.08 10.83 23.21
C GLU A 116 13.74 11.61 24.36
N ASN A 117 14.66 12.51 24.02
CA ASN A 117 15.30 13.39 25.01
C ASN A 117 14.29 14.38 25.63
N GLU A 118 13.46 15.04 24.81
CA GLU A 118 12.40 15.93 25.28
C GLU A 118 11.40 15.20 26.20
N LEU A 119 10.96 14.00 25.80
CA LEU A 119 10.08 13.16 26.60
C LEU A 119 10.70 12.77 27.94
N SER A 120 11.98 12.41 27.94
CA SER A 120 12.72 12.07 29.17
C SER A 120 12.82 13.27 30.11
N GLY A 121 13.07 14.46 29.56
CA GLY A 121 13.04 15.71 30.31
C GLY A 121 11.68 15.99 30.94
N TYR A 122 10.57 15.85 30.19
CA TYR A 122 9.23 16.03 30.73
C TYR A 122 8.91 15.01 31.85
N LYS A 123 9.29 13.75 31.66
CA LYS A 123 9.10 12.73 32.70
C LYS A 123 9.84 13.07 33.99
N ALA A 124 11.10 13.53 33.90
CA ALA A 124 11.90 13.87 35.07
C ALA A 124 11.39 15.11 35.86
N ILE A 125 10.55 15.93 35.26
CA ILE A 125 9.95 17.12 35.91
C ILE A 125 8.62 16.76 36.59
N PHE A 126 7.85 15.84 36.01
CA PHE A 126 6.47 15.54 36.43
C PHE A 126 6.28 14.17 37.10
N PHE A 127 7.33 13.35 37.20
CA PHE A 127 7.41 12.10 37.94
C PHE A 127 8.71 12.03 38.75
#